data_AF-A0A124FTS2-F1
#
_entry.id   AF-A0A124FTS2-F1
#
_cell.length_a   1.000
_cell.length_b   1.000
_cell.length_c   1.000
_cell.angle_alpha   90.00
_cell.angle_beta   90.00
_cell.angle_gamma   90.00
#
_symmetry.space_group_name_H-M   'P 1'
#
loop_
_entity.id
_entity.type
_entity.pdbx_description
1 polymer ?
#
loop_
_entity_poly.entity_id
_entity_poly.type
_entity_poly.pdbx_seq_one_letter_code
_entity_poly.pdbx_strand_id
1 'polypeptide(L)'
;AIIGILSGAVVVSMSGAQESAKDARIKSSLGQIRTATEIYRYTTGGGVYKTTMWEEDEAIKSLLADVDAQGGNDPVKYVDTTGTAWCVSKDLISDSTTHWCVSNTGFNAAGTCTEITAVCTSPTP
;
A
#
# COMPACT_ATOMS: atom_id res chain seq x y z
N ALA A 1 -32.33 34.51 0.21
CA ALA A 1 -31.48 33.38 0.63
C ALA A 1 -30.48 33.07 -0.50
N ILE A 2 -29.25 33.56 -0.38
CA ILE A 2 -28.20 33.43 -1.41
C ILE A 2 -26.99 32.66 -0.85
N ILE A 3 -26.79 32.71 0.47
CA ILE A 3 -25.64 32.10 1.19
C ILE A 3 -25.75 30.56 1.26
N GLY A 4 -26.95 30.00 1.13
CA GLY A 4 -27.19 28.55 1.19
C GLY A 4 -26.82 27.76 -0.07
N ILE A 5 -26.80 28.41 -1.25
CA ILE A 5 -26.55 27.73 -2.53
C ILE A 5 -25.06 27.59 -2.83
N LEU A 6 -24.24 28.56 -2.44
CA LEU A 6 -22.78 28.49 -2.62
C LEU A 6 -22.09 27.49 -1.67
N SER A 7 -22.70 27.22 -0.50
CA SER A 7 -22.15 26.30 0.50
C SER A 7 -22.25 24.82 0.10
N GLY A 8 -23.20 24.48 -0.79
CA GLY A 8 -23.39 23.10 -1.26
C GLY A 8 -22.32 22.65 -2.25
N ALA A 9 -21.77 23.55 -3.07
CA ALA A 9 -20.78 23.19 -4.08
C ALA A 9 -19.41 22.83 -3.49
N VAL A 10 -19.05 23.38 -2.33
CA VAL A 10 -17.74 23.13 -1.69
C VAL A 10 -17.69 21.74 -1.05
N VAL A 11 -18.80 21.27 -0.45
CA VAL A 11 -18.84 19.98 0.25
C VAL A 11 -18.59 18.80 -0.70
N VAL A 12 -19.10 18.87 -1.92
CA VAL A 12 -18.93 17.80 -2.93
C VAL A 12 -17.50 17.80 -3.53
N SER A 13 -16.83 18.95 -3.56
CA SER A 13 -15.42 19.02 -3.99
C SER A 13 -14.43 18.49 -2.95
N MET A 14 -14.83 18.46 -1.67
CA MET A 14 -13.96 18.09 -0.56
C MET A 14 -13.88 16.57 -0.36
N SER A 15 -14.91 15.80 -0.72
CA SER A 15 -14.91 14.34 -0.59
C SER A 15 -13.91 13.67 -1.55
N GLY A 16 -13.90 14.03 -2.83
CA GLY A 16 -12.93 13.49 -3.79
C GLY A 16 -11.48 13.91 -3.51
N ALA A 17 -11.27 15.12 -2.98
CA ALA A 17 -9.96 15.59 -2.55
C ALA A 17 -9.43 14.82 -1.31
N GLN A 18 -10.32 14.44 -0.39
CA GLN A 18 -9.97 13.61 0.77
C GLN A 18 -9.59 12.19 0.36
N GLU A 19 -10.33 11.58 -0.57
CA GLU A 19 -10.00 10.26 -1.12
C GLU A 19 -8.66 10.27 -1.85
N SER A 20 -8.41 11.31 -2.66
CA SER A 20 -7.11 11.50 -3.33
C SER A 20 -5.95 11.67 -2.33
N ALA A 21 -6.18 12.35 -1.21
CA ALA A 21 -5.19 12.51 -0.15
C ALA A 21 -4.89 11.19 0.59
N LYS A 22 -5.92 10.36 0.81
CA LYS A 22 -5.78 9.00 1.36
C LYS A 22 -4.96 8.12 0.42
N ASP A 23 -5.22 8.18 -0.89
CA ASP A 23 -4.45 7.44 -1.89
C ASP A 23 -2.98 7.86 -1.92
N ALA A 24 -2.70 9.16 -1.81
CA ALA A 24 -1.33 9.65 -1.71
C ALA A 24 -0.60 9.11 -0.46
N ARG A 25 -1.31 9.01 0.67
CA ARG A 25 -0.78 8.39 1.89
C ARG A 25 -0.50 6.90 1.70
N ILE A 26 -1.45 6.14 1.14
CA ILE A 26 -1.27 4.71 0.81
C ILE A 26 -0.01 4.53 -0.06
N LYS A 27 0.11 5.29 -1.15
CA LYS A 27 1.27 5.23 -2.05
C LYS A 27 2.58 5.57 -1.34
N SER A 28 2.57 6.57 -0.46
CA SER A 28 3.75 6.98 0.30
C SER A 28 4.17 5.91 1.32
N SER A 29 3.24 5.39 2.10
CA SER A 29 3.51 4.38 3.15
C SER A 29 3.94 3.05 2.53
N LEU A 30 3.31 2.62 1.43
CA LEU A 30 3.77 1.48 0.63
C LEU A 30 5.18 1.69 0.07
N GLY A 31 5.49 2.91 -0.40
CA GLY A 31 6.84 3.28 -0.82
C GLY A 31 7.87 3.15 0.31
N GLN A 32 7.52 3.53 1.53
CA GLN A 32 8.38 3.42 2.72
C GLN A 32 8.59 1.96 3.17
N ILE A 33 7.57 1.10 3.02
CA ILE A 33 7.67 -0.34 3.35
C ILE A 33 8.82 -0.99 2.59
N ARG A 34 9.13 -0.52 1.38
CA ARG A 34 10.28 -1.02 0.61
C ARG A 34 11.59 -0.83 1.35
N THR A 35 11.84 0.35 1.87
CA THR A 35 13.07 0.59 2.63
C THR A 35 13.08 -0.19 3.94
N ALA A 36 11.94 -0.26 4.65
CA ALA A 36 11.83 -0.99 5.91
C ALA A 36 12.07 -2.51 5.74
N THR A 37 11.50 -3.12 4.71
CA THR A 37 11.67 -4.54 4.39
C THR A 37 13.09 -4.89 3.97
N GLU A 38 13.78 -4.00 3.23
CA GLU A 38 15.21 -4.18 2.94
C GLU A 38 16.05 -4.12 4.22
N ILE A 39 15.77 -3.18 5.13
CA ILE A 39 16.46 -3.11 6.42
C ILE A 39 16.22 -4.39 7.23
N TYR A 40 14.98 -4.87 7.28
CA TYR A 40 14.64 -6.12 7.96
C TYR A 40 15.45 -7.29 7.41
N ARG A 41 15.55 -7.42 6.08
CA ARG A 41 16.34 -8.48 5.43
C ARG A 41 17.78 -8.51 5.92
N TYR A 42 18.43 -7.35 6.07
CA TYR A 42 19.82 -7.26 6.49
C TYR A 42 20.05 -7.41 7.99
N THR A 43 19.08 -7.04 8.82
CA THR A 43 19.24 -6.99 10.28
C THR A 43 18.71 -8.24 10.98
N THR A 44 17.42 -8.53 10.81
CA THR A 44 16.69 -9.59 11.54
C THR A 44 16.43 -10.81 10.66
N GLY A 45 16.25 -10.59 9.36
CA GLY A 45 15.91 -11.61 8.38
C GLY A 45 17.04 -12.57 8.05
N GLY A 46 18.29 -12.25 8.41
CA GLY A 46 19.45 -13.10 8.12
C GLY A 46 19.71 -13.25 6.61
N GLY A 47 19.35 -12.24 5.82
CA GLY A 47 19.50 -12.23 4.36
C GLY A 47 18.26 -12.68 3.58
N VAL A 48 17.17 -13.05 4.26
CA VAL A 48 15.88 -13.43 3.65
C VAL A 48 14.72 -12.61 4.20
N TYR A 49 13.67 -12.48 3.39
CA TYR A 49 12.37 -11.99 3.78
C TYR A 49 11.59 -13.13 4.45
N LYS A 50 11.03 -12.88 5.64
CA LYS A 50 10.17 -13.84 6.35
C LYS A 50 8.74 -13.34 6.35
N THR A 51 7.76 -14.23 6.22
CA THR A 51 6.34 -13.88 6.34
C THR A 51 6.00 -13.26 7.70
N THR A 52 6.77 -13.56 8.75
CA THR A 52 6.59 -12.98 10.09
C THR A 52 6.97 -11.49 10.17
N MET A 53 7.68 -10.95 9.18
CA MET A 53 8.11 -9.53 9.18
C MET A 53 6.95 -8.55 9.30
N TRP A 54 5.76 -8.94 8.81
CA TRP A 54 4.57 -8.10 8.81
C TRP A 54 4.05 -7.81 10.23
N GLU A 55 4.44 -8.64 11.20
CA GLU A 55 3.94 -8.58 12.58
C GLU A 55 5.07 -8.41 13.61
N GLU A 56 6.27 -8.91 13.32
CA GLU A 56 7.43 -8.85 14.22
C GLU A 56 8.23 -7.55 14.08
N ASP A 57 8.27 -6.93 12.90
CA ASP A 57 9.01 -5.69 12.69
C ASP A 57 8.09 -4.47 12.94
N GLU A 58 8.40 -3.71 13.98
CA GLU A 58 7.59 -2.55 14.38
C GLU A 58 7.56 -1.45 13.32
N ALA A 59 8.61 -1.28 12.51
CA ALA A 59 8.61 -0.28 11.45
C ALA A 59 7.65 -0.69 10.32
N ILE A 60 7.74 -1.94 9.84
CA ILE A 60 6.85 -2.48 8.80
C ILE A 60 5.40 -2.49 9.29
N LYS A 61 5.17 -2.95 10.52
CA LYS A 61 3.84 -3.01 11.15
C LYS A 61 3.20 -1.64 11.28
N SER A 62 3.96 -0.62 11.70
CA SER A 62 3.45 0.75 11.80
C SER A 62 3.03 1.33 10.43
N LEU A 63 3.79 1.03 9.38
CA LEU A 63 3.46 1.46 8.02
C LEU A 63 2.24 0.73 7.45
N LEU A 64 2.12 -0.57 7.71
CA LEU A 64 0.92 -1.33 7.34
C LEU A 64 -0.33 -0.83 8.09
N ALA A 65 -0.19 -0.48 9.37
CA ALA A 65 -1.27 0.12 10.14
C ALA A 65 -1.68 1.50 9.60
N ASP A 66 -0.73 2.32 9.15
CA ASP A 66 -1.04 3.61 8.51
C ASP A 66 -1.76 3.44 7.17
N VAL A 67 -1.37 2.46 6.36
CA VAL A 67 -2.07 2.08 5.12
C VAL A 67 -3.49 1.60 5.43
N ASP A 68 -3.66 0.79 6.47
CA ASP A 68 -4.96 0.26 6.86
C ASP A 68 -5.90 1.33 7.44
N ALA A 69 -5.35 2.27 8.21
CA ALA A 69 -6.08 3.40 8.78
C ALA A 69 -6.70 4.33 7.73
N GLN A 70 -6.25 4.30 6.46
CA GLN A 70 -6.87 5.07 5.38
C GLN A 70 -8.26 4.51 4.97
N GLY A 71 -8.55 3.25 5.33
CA GLY A 71 -9.79 2.53 5.04
C GLY A 71 -9.67 1.56 3.86
N GLY A 72 -10.81 1.11 3.33
CA GLY A 72 -10.88 0.16 2.22
C GLY A 72 -10.63 -1.29 2.65
N ASN A 73 -10.23 -2.14 1.70
CA ASN A 73 -9.93 -3.57 1.93
C ASN A 73 -8.53 -3.75 2.50
N ASP A 74 -8.30 -4.72 3.40
CA ASP A 74 -6.98 -4.97 4.00
C ASP A 74 -5.85 -5.09 2.96
N PRO A 75 -4.62 -4.62 3.28
CA PRO A 75 -3.49 -4.78 2.37
C PRO A 75 -3.14 -6.26 2.16
N VAL A 76 -3.07 -6.66 0.89
CA VAL A 76 -2.59 -7.98 0.46
C VAL A 76 -1.07 -7.98 0.55
N LYS A 77 -0.49 -8.98 1.21
CA LYS A 77 0.94 -9.07 1.49
C LYS A 77 1.43 -10.50 1.27
N TYR A 78 2.44 -10.66 0.44
CA TYR A 78 3.04 -11.96 0.15
C TYR A 78 4.56 -11.91 0.27
N VAL A 79 5.13 -13.03 0.67
CA VAL A 79 6.56 -13.32 0.64
C VAL A 79 6.69 -14.65 -0.08
N ASP A 80 7.59 -14.74 -1.05
CA ASP A 80 7.83 -15.99 -1.77
C ASP A 80 8.36 -17.06 -0.80
N THR A 81 8.11 -18.31 -1.15
CA THR A 81 8.55 -19.51 -0.42
C THR A 81 10.04 -19.54 -0.10
N THR A 82 10.88 -18.93 -0.95
CA THR A 82 12.34 -18.86 -0.74
C THR A 82 12.78 -17.65 0.12
N GLY A 83 11.86 -16.74 0.42
CA GLY A 83 12.16 -15.50 1.13
C GLY A 83 13.04 -14.53 0.32
N THR A 84 13.05 -14.65 -1.02
CA THR A 84 13.86 -13.78 -1.89
C THR A 84 13.06 -12.67 -2.57
N ALA A 85 11.73 -12.79 -2.57
CA ALA A 85 10.81 -11.81 -3.12
C ALA A 85 9.67 -11.53 -2.13
N TRP A 86 9.12 -10.32 -2.20
CA TRP A 86 7.94 -9.92 -1.46
C TRP A 86 7.17 -8.87 -2.26
N CYS A 87 5.85 -8.84 -2.05
CA CYS A 87 5.01 -7.76 -2.56
C CYS A 87 3.93 -7.39 -1.55
N VAL A 88 3.48 -6.14 -1.63
CA VAL A 88 2.31 -5.63 -0.91
C VAL A 88 1.46 -4.84 -1.89
N SER A 89 0.15 -5.10 -1.91
CA SER A 89 -0.81 -4.32 -2.67
C SER A 89 -2.01 -3.89 -1.83
N LYS A 90 -2.56 -2.72 -2.14
CA LYS A 90 -3.76 -2.17 -1.50
C LYS A 90 -4.61 -1.44 -2.53
N ASP A 91 -5.91 -1.53 -2.38
CA ASP A 91 -6.89 -0.84 -3.22
C ASP A 91 -6.86 0.65 -2.92
N LEU A 92 -6.93 1.48 -3.97
CA LEU A 92 -7.09 2.91 -3.79
C LEU A 92 -8.51 3.22 -3.28
N ILE A 93 -8.62 4.22 -2.41
CA ILE A 93 -9.88 4.64 -1.82
C ILE A 93 -10.73 5.36 -2.87
N SER A 94 -10.11 6.17 -3.73
CA SER A 94 -10.83 6.86 -4.81
C SER A 94 -11.35 5.91 -5.89
N ASP A 95 -10.72 4.75 -6.05
CA ASP A 95 -11.10 3.71 -7.00
C ASP A 95 -10.68 2.33 -6.51
N SER A 96 -11.65 1.57 -6.00
CA SER A 96 -11.43 0.22 -5.48
C SER A 96 -11.06 -0.81 -6.56
N THR A 97 -11.12 -0.45 -7.85
CA THR A 97 -10.67 -1.31 -8.95
C THR A 97 -9.20 -1.09 -9.30
N THR A 98 -8.62 0.02 -8.85
CA THR A 98 -7.19 0.32 -9.02
C THR A 98 -6.43 -0.09 -7.78
N HIS A 99 -5.59 -1.11 -7.92
CA HIS A 99 -4.70 -1.59 -6.87
C HIS A 99 -3.33 -0.93 -7.01
N TRP A 100 -2.76 -0.42 -5.92
CA TRP A 100 -1.37 0.02 -5.88
C TRP A 100 -0.49 -1.08 -5.31
N CYS A 101 0.59 -1.43 -6.00
CA CYS A 101 1.47 -2.52 -5.59
C CYS A 101 2.93 -2.07 -5.49
N VAL A 102 3.61 -2.57 -4.47
CA VAL A 102 5.05 -2.42 -4.25
C VAL A 102 5.72 -3.77 -4.05
N SER A 103 6.93 -3.92 -4.59
CA SER A 103 7.73 -5.14 -4.44
C SER A 103 9.21 -4.83 -4.26
N ASN A 104 9.97 -5.85 -3.84
CA ASN A 104 11.43 -5.79 -3.74
C ASN A 104 12.13 -5.52 -5.09
N THR A 105 11.47 -5.82 -6.21
CA THR A 105 12.07 -5.72 -7.56
C THR A 105 12.21 -4.28 -8.07
N GLY A 106 11.65 -3.28 -7.42
CA GLY A 106 11.58 -1.95 -8.02
C GLY A 106 10.19 -1.42 -8.27
N PHE A 107 9.18 -2.30 -8.26
CA PHE A 107 7.83 -1.93 -8.67
C PHE A 107 7.16 -1.02 -7.64
N ASN A 108 6.54 0.06 -8.13
CA ASN A 108 5.78 1.02 -7.33
C ASN A 108 4.79 1.73 -8.25
N ALA A 109 3.73 1.02 -8.62
CA ALA A 109 2.74 1.48 -9.58
C ALA A 109 1.42 0.75 -9.37
N ALA A 110 0.41 1.09 -10.17
CA ALA A 110 -0.81 0.31 -10.23
C ALA A 110 -0.48 -1.14 -10.65
N GLY A 111 -1.00 -2.12 -9.92
CA GLY A 111 -0.68 -3.53 -10.11
C GLY A 111 -1.22 -4.41 -8.99
N THR A 112 -1.09 -5.72 -9.18
CA THR A 112 -1.53 -6.74 -8.22
C THR A 112 -0.35 -7.53 -7.68
N CYS A 113 -0.42 -7.87 -6.39
CA CYS A 113 0.56 -8.71 -5.73
C CYS A 113 0.17 -10.18 -5.92
N THR A 114 1.08 -10.98 -6.46
CA THR A 114 0.85 -12.40 -6.77
C THR A 114 1.44 -13.31 -5.70
N GLU A 115 0.67 -14.29 -5.21
CA GLU A 115 1.04 -15.10 -4.03
C GLU A 115 2.30 -15.96 -4.24
N ILE A 116 2.41 -16.64 -5.38
CA ILE A 116 3.48 -17.63 -5.60
C ILE A 116 4.83 -16.96 -5.87
N THR A 117 4.83 -15.92 -6.70
CA THR A 117 6.07 -15.23 -7.08
C THR A 117 6.39 -14.03 -6.19
N ALA A 118 5.43 -13.59 -5.38
CA ALA A 118 5.53 -12.41 -4.52
C ALA A 118 6.11 -11.19 -5.25
N VAL A 119 5.66 -10.97 -6.49
CA VAL A 119 6.01 -9.80 -7.30
C VAL A 119 4.76 -9.05 -7.72
N CYS A 120 4.91 -7.74 -7.89
CA CYS A 120 3.89 -6.91 -8.49
C CYS A 120 3.91 -7.07 -10.01
N THR A 121 2.73 -7.28 -10.57
CA THR A 121 2.51 -7.24 -12.02
C THR A 121 1.62 -6.06 -12.37
N SER A 122 1.91 -5.37 -13.48
CA SER A 122 1.02 -4.33 -14.00
C SER A 122 -0.36 -4.93 -14.32
N PRO A 123 -1.46 -4.17 -14.16
CA PRO A 123 -2.77 -4.63 -14.58
C PRO A 123 -2.72 -4.95 -16.08
N THR A 124 -3.26 -6.11 -16.47
CA THR A 124 -3.45 -6.44 -17.88
C THR A 124 -4.37 -5.39 -18.52
N PRO A 125 -4.00 -4.84 -19.69
CA PRO A 125 -4.76 -3.80 -20.37
C PRO A 125 -6.14 -4.27 -20.85
#